data_AF-A0A935VW93-F1
#
_entry.id   AF-A0A935VW93-F1
#
_cell.length_a   1.000
_cell.length_b   1.000
_cell.length_c   1.000
_cell.angle_alpha   90.00
_cell.angle_beta   90.00
_cell.angle_gamma   90.00
#
_symmetry.space_group_name_H-M   'P 1'
#
loop_
_entity.id
_entity.type
_entity.pdbx_description
1 polymer ?
#
loop_
_entity_poly.entity_id
_entity_poly.type
_entity_poly.pdbx_seq_one_letter_code
_entity_poly.pdbx_strand_id
1 'polypeptide(L)'
;MKTFERLGFVLNPTIKVDDIDRWGGKSEFDTPPFMTMYITLGQTIEREPWTPLTDRVWHFDMEAIEDHGAYVDIMKNLERITRGELKFSNLKDYVDVENKRHGSHFRFEIRHTSGIWRLLMTGPILNFSQRLLNLQRSSRQRGVSPILIPVDKIR
;
A
#
# COMPACT_ATOMS: atom_id res chain seq x y z
N MET A 1 -10.92 6.57 -20.85
CA MET A 1 -11.80 6.03 -19.77
C MET A 1 -12.51 4.71 -20.13
N LYS A 2 -13.19 4.59 -21.27
CA LYS A 2 -14.00 3.40 -21.63
C LYS A 2 -13.24 2.06 -21.54
N THR A 3 -11.94 2.06 -21.87
CA THR A 3 -11.08 0.87 -21.79
C THR A 3 -10.98 0.33 -20.37
N PHE A 4 -10.85 1.20 -19.36
CA PHE A 4 -10.66 0.82 -17.97
C PHE A 4 -11.98 0.52 -17.26
N GLU A 5 -13.07 1.23 -17.60
CA GLU A 5 -14.42 0.85 -17.19
C GLU A 5 -14.73 -0.59 -17.61
N ARG A 6 -14.36 -0.98 -18.83
CA ARG A 6 -14.49 -2.36 -19.33
C ARG A 6 -13.61 -3.36 -18.57
N LEU A 7 -12.47 -2.92 -18.02
CA LEU A 7 -11.61 -3.73 -17.15
C LEU A 7 -12.08 -3.72 -15.67
N GLY A 8 -13.18 -3.01 -15.38
CA GLY A 8 -13.78 -2.94 -14.05
C GLY A 8 -13.18 -1.87 -13.13
N PHE A 9 -12.40 -0.93 -13.66
CA PHE A 9 -11.98 0.26 -12.94
C PHE A 9 -13.10 1.28 -12.98
N VAL A 10 -13.70 1.51 -11.81
CA VAL A 10 -14.84 2.41 -11.63
C VAL A 10 -14.43 3.46 -10.60
N LEU A 11 -14.77 4.71 -10.85
CA LEU A 11 -14.53 5.79 -9.91
C LEU A 11 -15.41 5.60 -8.66
N ASN A 12 -14.86 5.93 -7.49
CA ASN A 12 -15.63 5.90 -6.26
C ASN A 12 -16.81 6.91 -6.32
N PRO A 13 -17.94 6.66 -5.63
CA PRO A 13 -19.21 7.37 -5.89
C PRO A 13 -19.17 8.91 -5.78
N THR A 14 -18.25 9.45 -4.97
CA THR A 14 -18.10 10.89 -4.75
C THR A 14 -17.13 11.55 -5.73
N ILE A 15 -16.51 10.78 -6.62
CA ILE A 15 -15.46 11.22 -7.53
C ILE A 15 -16.06 11.52 -8.90
N LYS A 16 -15.71 12.69 -9.44
CA LYS A 16 -16.12 13.12 -10.77
C LYS A 16 -14.98 12.94 -11.76
N VAL A 17 -15.33 12.86 -13.05
CA VAL A 17 -14.34 12.79 -14.13
C VAL A 17 -13.46 14.05 -14.19
N ASP A 18 -13.93 15.17 -13.67
CA ASP A 18 -13.11 16.39 -13.61
C ASP A 18 -12.06 16.31 -12.49
N ASP A 19 -12.24 15.43 -11.49
CA ASP A 19 -11.25 15.23 -10.41
C ASP A 19 -9.99 14.50 -10.88
N ILE A 20 -10.05 13.84 -12.05
CA ILE A 20 -8.92 13.11 -12.63
C ILE A 20 -8.17 13.93 -13.70
N ASP A 21 -8.64 15.11 -14.06
CA ASP A 21 -8.06 15.93 -15.14
C ASP A 21 -6.93 16.86 -14.64
N ARG A 22 -5.96 16.30 -13.92
CA ARG A 22 -4.92 17.07 -13.22
C ARG A 22 -3.60 17.20 -14.00
N TRP A 23 -3.37 16.35 -15.00
CA TRP A 23 -2.04 16.18 -15.63
C TRP A 23 -2.01 16.35 -17.16
N GLY A 24 -3.03 16.94 -17.78
CA GLY A 24 -2.97 17.28 -19.23
C GLY A 24 -4.02 16.63 -20.11
N GLY A 25 -5.20 16.31 -19.59
CA GLY A 25 -6.34 15.94 -20.42
C GLY A 25 -6.50 14.44 -20.65
N LYS A 26 -7.76 14.04 -20.87
CA LYS A 26 -8.21 12.68 -21.22
C LYS A 26 -7.47 11.99 -22.38
N SER A 27 -6.69 12.69 -23.21
CA SER A 27 -6.02 12.11 -24.38
C SER A 27 -4.85 11.20 -24.01
N GLU A 28 -4.06 11.54 -22.99
CA GLU A 28 -2.93 10.70 -22.56
C GLU A 28 -3.38 9.40 -21.88
N PHE A 29 -4.59 9.43 -21.32
CA PHE A 29 -5.20 8.34 -20.59
C PHE A 29 -5.57 7.13 -21.45
N ASP A 30 -5.88 7.36 -22.72
CA ASP A 30 -6.31 6.32 -23.64
C ASP A 30 -5.17 5.89 -24.60
N THR A 31 -3.93 6.29 -24.32
CA THR A 31 -2.75 5.93 -25.13
C THR A 31 -1.83 4.94 -24.37
N PRO A 32 -1.48 3.79 -24.97
CA PRO A 32 -0.47 2.90 -24.41
C PRO A 32 0.86 3.64 -24.16
N PRO A 33 1.59 3.35 -23.06
CA PRO A 33 1.43 2.21 -22.16
C PRO A 33 0.41 2.40 -21.01
N PHE A 34 -0.47 3.41 -21.07
CA PHE A 34 -1.46 3.72 -20.02
C PHE A 34 -0.86 4.01 -18.62
N MET A 35 0.44 4.29 -18.54
CA MET A 35 1.13 4.54 -17.27
C MET A 35 0.54 5.75 -16.53
N THR A 36 0.36 6.88 -17.23
CA THR A 36 -0.22 8.10 -16.68
C THR A 36 -1.62 7.85 -16.11
N MET A 37 -2.45 7.10 -16.82
CA MET A 37 -3.77 6.67 -16.36
C MET A 37 -3.66 5.80 -15.09
N TYR A 38 -2.82 4.78 -15.08
CA TYR A 38 -2.66 3.87 -13.94
C TYR A 38 -2.20 4.61 -12.68
N ILE A 39 -1.18 5.47 -12.83
CA ILE A 39 -0.69 6.33 -11.75
C ILE A 39 -1.82 7.21 -11.25
N THR A 40 -2.54 7.89 -12.16
CA THR A 40 -3.63 8.80 -11.79
C THR A 40 -4.72 8.06 -11.03
N LEU A 41 -5.23 6.93 -11.55
CA LEU A 41 -6.28 6.15 -10.88
C LEU A 41 -5.83 5.60 -9.51
N GLY A 42 -4.53 5.41 -9.31
CA GLY A 42 -3.97 4.97 -8.04
C GLY A 42 -3.93 6.04 -6.94
N GLN A 43 -4.19 7.31 -7.27
CA GLN A 43 -4.14 8.44 -6.35
C GLN A 43 -5.46 8.67 -5.59
N THR A 44 -5.41 9.62 -4.68
CA THR A 44 -6.56 10.19 -3.97
C THR A 44 -6.97 11.52 -4.60
N ILE A 45 -8.19 11.98 -4.32
CA ILE A 45 -8.52 13.39 -4.54
C ILE A 45 -7.69 14.27 -3.61
N GLU A 46 -7.37 15.44 -4.11
CA GLU A 46 -6.45 16.37 -3.46
C GLU A 46 -7.20 17.41 -2.63
N ARG A 47 -8.06 16.87 -1.76
CA ARG A 47 -8.89 17.60 -0.79
C ARG A 47 -9.44 16.60 0.21
N GLU A 48 -9.72 17.06 1.42
CA GLU A 48 -10.37 16.25 2.45
C GLU A 48 -11.68 15.60 1.93
N PRO A 49 -11.95 14.32 2.23
CA PRO A 49 -11.20 13.43 3.14
C PRO A 49 -10.10 12.60 2.44
N TRP A 50 -9.51 13.10 1.36
CA TRP A 50 -8.49 12.40 0.55
C TRP A 50 -8.98 11.05 0.02
N THR A 51 -10.21 11.03 -0.48
CA THR A 51 -10.86 9.83 -1.00
C THR A 51 -10.07 9.21 -2.16
N PRO A 52 -9.78 7.90 -2.15
CA PRO A 52 -9.20 7.20 -3.30
C PRO A 52 -10.07 7.36 -4.55
N LEU A 53 -9.44 7.51 -5.72
CA LEU A 53 -10.19 7.64 -6.97
C LEU A 53 -10.91 6.34 -7.35
N THR A 54 -10.32 5.18 -7.05
CA THR A 54 -10.93 3.85 -7.25
C THR A 54 -10.37 2.83 -6.27
N ASP A 55 -11.14 1.78 -5.98
CA ASP A 55 -10.74 0.65 -5.12
C ASP A 55 -10.02 -0.49 -5.86
N ARG A 56 -9.55 -0.23 -7.08
CA ARG A 56 -8.93 -1.26 -7.95
C ARG A 56 -7.41 -1.15 -8.05
N VAL A 57 -6.88 0.03 -7.78
CA VAL A 57 -5.45 0.32 -7.86
C VAL A 57 -5.08 1.29 -6.76
N TRP A 58 -3.81 1.27 -6.44
CA TRP A 58 -3.18 2.24 -5.57
C TRP A 58 -1.79 2.52 -6.08
N HIS A 59 -1.45 3.80 -6.10
CA HIS A 59 -0.15 4.32 -6.43
C HIS A 59 0.18 5.36 -5.37
N PHE A 60 1.34 5.23 -4.75
CA PHE A 60 1.82 6.16 -3.74
C PHE A 60 3.31 6.39 -3.94
N ASP A 61 3.75 7.57 -3.53
CA ASP A 61 5.18 7.84 -3.46
C ASP A 61 5.75 7.11 -2.24
N MET A 62 6.84 6.38 -2.43
CA MET A 62 7.51 5.70 -1.32
C MET A 62 8.23 6.69 -0.39
N GLU A 63 8.48 7.93 -0.83
CA GLU A 63 8.95 9.01 0.03
C GLU A 63 7.90 9.39 1.09
N ALA A 64 6.62 9.05 0.90
CA ALA A 64 5.57 9.25 1.90
C ALA A 64 5.70 8.31 3.13
N ILE A 65 6.68 7.40 3.15
CA ILE A 65 7.01 6.60 4.34
C ILE A 65 8.00 7.39 5.21
N GLU A 66 7.51 8.44 5.84
CA GLU A 66 8.35 9.37 6.62
C GLU A 66 8.00 9.43 8.11
N ASP A 67 6.79 9.00 8.51
CA ASP A 67 6.32 9.11 9.90
C ASP A 67 5.44 7.91 10.34
N HIS A 68 5.13 7.88 11.63
CA HIS A 68 4.15 7.00 12.24
C HIS A 68 2.81 7.04 11.50
N GLY A 69 2.18 5.89 11.36
CA GLY A 69 0.97 5.69 10.58
C GLY A 69 1.23 5.32 9.12
N ALA A 70 2.39 5.62 8.55
CA ALA A 70 2.66 5.34 7.14
C ALA A 70 2.48 3.85 6.80
N TYR A 71 3.04 2.94 7.60
CA TYR A 71 2.87 1.50 7.33
C TYR A 71 1.43 1.04 7.58
N VAL A 72 0.71 1.65 8.52
CA VAL A 72 -0.70 1.37 8.75
C VAL A 72 -1.52 1.73 7.51
N ASP A 73 -1.25 2.89 6.92
CA ASP A 73 -1.95 3.38 5.74
C ASP A 73 -1.65 2.55 4.48
N ILE A 74 -0.40 2.08 4.34
CA ILE A 74 -0.04 1.12 3.30
C ILE A 74 -0.91 -0.15 3.43
N MET A 75 -1.02 -0.72 4.63
CA MET A 75 -1.78 -1.96 4.82
C MET A 75 -3.29 -1.78 4.62
N LYS A 76 -3.85 -0.63 5.03
CA LYS A 76 -5.24 -0.28 4.75
C LYS A 76 -5.50 -0.15 3.25
N ASN A 77 -4.57 0.46 2.51
CA ASN A 77 -4.68 0.54 1.05
C ASN A 77 -4.58 -0.84 0.38
N LEU A 78 -3.72 -1.74 0.90
CA LEU A 78 -3.66 -3.13 0.43
C LEU A 78 -4.96 -3.89 0.68
N GLU A 79 -5.55 -3.75 1.87
CA GLU A 79 -6.88 -4.32 2.17
C GLU A 79 -7.96 -3.78 1.22
N ARG A 80 -7.93 -2.47 0.94
CA ARG A 80 -8.85 -1.81 0.00
C ARG A 80 -8.72 -2.36 -1.41
N ILE A 81 -7.52 -2.37 -2.01
CA ILE A 81 -7.35 -2.81 -3.40
C ILE A 81 -7.55 -4.33 -3.57
N THR A 82 -7.40 -5.10 -2.50
CA THR A 82 -7.76 -6.52 -2.47
C THR A 82 -9.22 -6.76 -2.12
N ARG A 83 -10.00 -5.69 -1.91
CA ARG A 83 -11.44 -5.72 -1.60
C ARG A 83 -11.77 -6.65 -0.43
N GLY A 84 -10.94 -6.58 0.61
CA GLY A 84 -11.10 -7.37 1.82
C GLY A 84 -10.72 -8.85 1.70
N GLU A 85 -10.09 -9.28 0.59
CA GLU A 85 -9.45 -10.60 0.55
C GLU A 85 -8.31 -10.68 1.56
N LEU A 86 -7.52 -9.60 1.70
CA LEU A 86 -6.60 -9.41 2.82
C LEU A 86 -7.29 -8.53 3.85
N LYS A 87 -7.42 -9.03 5.08
CA LYS A 87 -7.92 -8.28 6.23
C LYS A 87 -6.84 -8.16 7.27
N PHE A 88 -6.47 -6.93 7.59
CA PHE A 88 -5.45 -6.65 8.58
C PHE A 88 -6.10 -6.14 9.86
N SER A 89 -5.50 -6.52 10.98
CA SER A 89 -5.95 -6.08 12.31
C SER A 89 -4.74 -5.83 13.20
N ASN A 90 -4.96 -5.14 14.32
CA ASN A 90 -3.94 -4.85 15.31
C ASN A 90 -2.67 -4.21 14.71
N LEU A 91 -2.86 -3.34 13.71
CA LEU A 91 -1.80 -2.62 13.02
C LEU A 91 -1.17 -1.59 13.95
N LYS A 92 0.15 -1.69 14.13
CA LYS A 92 0.94 -0.72 14.90
C LYS A 92 2.28 -0.53 14.22
N ASP A 93 2.64 0.69 13.92
CA ASP A 93 3.93 1.03 13.37
C ASP A 93 4.70 2.01 14.24
N TYR A 94 6.01 1.99 14.03
CA TYR A 94 6.95 2.93 14.59
C TYR A 94 7.94 3.26 13.50
N VAL A 95 8.03 4.54 13.16
CA VAL A 95 8.92 5.08 12.14
C VAL A 95 9.75 6.15 12.82
N ASP A 96 11.07 6.03 12.73
CA ASP A 96 12.01 7.00 13.28
C ASP A 96 13.10 7.21 12.24
N VAL A 97 12.80 8.11 11.31
CA VAL A 97 13.67 8.43 10.17
C VAL A 97 14.86 9.30 10.59
N GLU A 98 14.73 10.06 11.67
CA GLU A 98 15.77 10.96 12.17
C GLU A 98 16.84 10.21 12.99
N ASN A 99 16.44 9.22 13.78
CA ASN A 99 17.34 8.47 14.64
C ASN A 99 17.79 7.16 13.99
N LYS A 100 18.91 7.21 13.27
CA LYS A 100 19.53 6.07 12.56
C LYS A 100 19.78 4.81 13.42
N ARG A 101 19.69 4.90 14.76
CA ARG A 101 19.82 3.76 15.68
C ARG A 101 18.51 3.04 15.96
N HIS A 102 17.37 3.71 15.85
CA HIS A 102 16.04 3.16 16.05
C HIS A 102 15.38 2.98 14.68
N GLY A 103 15.75 1.93 13.94
CA GLY A 103 15.13 1.66 12.64
C GLY A 103 13.60 1.46 12.73
N SER A 104 12.90 1.64 11.61
CA SER A 104 11.45 1.49 11.56
C SER A 104 11.01 0.04 11.79
N HIS A 105 9.91 -0.14 12.49
CA HIS A 105 9.30 -1.45 12.67
C HIS A 105 7.78 -1.38 12.58
N PHE A 106 7.20 -2.48 12.11
CA PHE A 106 5.78 -2.60 11.87
C PHE A 106 5.26 -3.94 12.35
N ARG A 107 4.16 -3.91 13.11
CA ARG A 107 3.44 -5.09 13.58
C ARG A 107 2.04 -5.12 12.96
N PHE A 108 1.64 -6.30 12.52
CA PHE A 108 0.32 -6.54 11.94
C PHE A 108 -0.18 -7.94 12.26
N GLU A 109 -1.49 -8.13 12.14
CA GLU A 109 -2.13 -9.44 12.13
C GLU A 109 -2.95 -9.62 10.85
N ILE A 110 -2.80 -10.78 10.22
CA ILE A 110 -3.58 -11.19 9.03
C ILE A 110 -4.03 -12.63 9.21
N ARG A 111 -5.34 -12.90 9.07
CA ARG A 111 -5.93 -14.25 9.12
C ARG A 111 -5.35 -15.14 10.23
N HIS A 112 -5.36 -14.65 11.47
CA HIS A 112 -4.85 -15.32 12.68
C HIS A 112 -3.33 -15.53 12.76
N THR A 113 -2.56 -14.97 11.83
CA THR A 113 -1.09 -14.94 11.90
C THR A 113 -0.62 -13.54 12.26
N SER A 114 0.24 -13.41 13.26
CA SER A 114 0.91 -12.15 13.60
C SER A 114 2.27 -12.06 12.91
N GLY A 115 2.66 -10.84 12.53
CA GLY A 115 3.92 -10.55 11.88
C GLY A 115 4.59 -9.32 12.47
N ILE A 116 5.91 -9.33 12.53
CA ILE A 116 6.72 -8.13 12.79
C ILE A 116 7.72 -7.97 11.66
N TRP A 117 7.71 -6.80 11.03
CA TRP A 117 8.69 -6.38 10.05
C TRP A 117 9.59 -5.34 10.67
N ARG A 118 10.91 -5.60 10.70
CA ARG A 118 11.92 -4.59 11.04
C ARG A 118 12.60 -4.15 9.75
N LEU A 119 12.58 -2.85 9.50
CA LEU A 119 13.28 -2.23 8.38
C LEU A 119 14.51 -1.51 8.94
N LEU A 120 15.67 -2.10 8.68
CA LEU A 120 16.94 -1.40 8.86
C LEU A 120 17.08 -0.43 7.69
N MET A 121 17.48 0.81 7.97
CA MET A 121 17.57 1.93 7.02
C MET A 121 18.61 1.74 5.89
N THR A 122 19.01 0.51 5.57
CA THR A 122 19.83 0.20 4.38
C THR A 122 19.01 0.21 3.07
N GLY A 123 17.89 0.92 3.06
CA GLY A 123 16.98 1.07 1.92
C GLY A 123 15.56 0.57 2.24
N PRO A 124 14.58 1.45 2.52
CA PRO A 124 13.20 1.05 2.82
C PRO A 124 12.51 0.33 1.63
N ILE A 125 12.91 0.67 0.40
CA ILE A 125 12.27 0.28 -0.86
C ILE A 125 12.37 -1.23 -1.16
N LEU A 126 13.58 -1.80 -1.18
CA LEU A 126 13.77 -3.23 -1.48
C LEU A 126 13.20 -4.14 -0.37
N ASN A 127 13.23 -3.65 0.86
CA ASN A 127 12.86 -4.43 2.03
C ASN A 127 11.34 -4.62 2.14
N PHE A 128 10.51 -3.64 1.78
CA PHE A 128 9.06 -3.77 1.87
C PHE A 128 8.47 -4.68 0.79
N SER A 129 8.76 -4.41 -0.49
CA SER A 129 8.24 -5.18 -1.63
C SER A 129 8.63 -6.65 -1.56
N GLN A 130 9.87 -6.95 -1.16
CA GLN A 130 10.34 -8.33 -0.98
C GLN A 130 9.63 -9.04 0.17
N ARG A 131 9.30 -8.33 1.26
CA ARG A 131 8.55 -8.89 2.39
C ARG A 131 7.09 -9.12 2.05
N LEU A 132 6.45 -8.25 1.26
CA LEU A 132 5.11 -8.48 0.74
C LEU A 132 5.05 -9.75 -0.13
N LEU A 133 6.02 -9.92 -1.03
CA LEU A 133 6.17 -11.14 -1.84
C LEU A 133 6.36 -12.39 -0.95
N ASN A 134 7.14 -12.28 0.12
CA ASN A 134 7.34 -13.37 1.07
C ASN A 134 6.04 -13.71 1.84
N LEU A 135 5.22 -12.73 2.23
CA LEU A 135 3.90 -12.96 2.83
C LEU A 135 2.93 -13.67 1.87
N GLN A 136 2.92 -13.28 0.59
CA GLN A 136 2.10 -13.97 -0.41
C GLN A 136 2.53 -15.42 -0.60
N ARG A 137 3.84 -15.71 -0.50
CA ARG A 137 4.38 -17.07 -0.59
C ARG A 137 4.05 -17.90 0.66
N SER A 138 4.20 -17.34 1.86
CA SER A 138 3.89 -18.05 3.12
C SER A 138 2.39 -18.28 3.33
N SER A 139 1.52 -17.38 2.86
CA SER A 139 0.07 -17.60 2.88
C SER A 139 -0.39 -18.68 1.89
N ARG A 140 0.35 -18.91 0.79
CA ARG A 140 0.10 -19.99 -0.17
C ARG A 140 0.68 -21.33 0.25
N GLN A 141 1.81 -21.34 0.96
CA GLN A 141 2.39 -22.54 1.55
C GLN A 141 1.94 -22.67 3.01
N ARG A 142 0.88 -23.44 3.27
CA ARG A 142 0.57 -23.89 4.64
C ARG A 142 1.83 -24.56 5.21
N GLY A 143 2.53 -23.88 6.12
CA GLY A 143 3.64 -24.47 6.89
C GLY A 143 4.96 -23.70 6.98
N VAL A 144 5.16 -22.57 6.29
CA VAL A 144 6.41 -21.79 6.44
C VAL A 144 6.12 -20.44 7.11
N SER A 145 6.36 -20.39 8.43
CA SER A 145 6.39 -19.13 9.17
C SER A 145 7.49 -18.23 8.59
N PRO A 146 7.20 -16.96 8.25
CA PRO A 146 8.27 -15.98 8.10
C PRO A 146 9.07 -15.96 9.40
N ILE A 147 10.37 -15.63 9.37
CA ILE A 147 11.17 -15.55 10.61
C ILE A 147 10.55 -14.49 11.52
N LEU A 148 9.74 -14.97 12.48
CA LEU A 148 9.14 -14.23 13.57
C LEU A 148 10.16 -14.30 14.70
N ILE A 149 10.80 -13.19 15.02
CA ILE A 149 11.63 -13.12 16.23
C ILE A 149 10.65 -12.97 17.41
N PRO A 150 10.61 -13.92 18.36
CA PRO A 150 9.79 -13.80 19.56
C PRO A 150 10.17 -12.52 20.32
N VAL A 151 9.16 -11.81 20.82
CA VAL A 151 9.29 -10.53 21.53
C VAL A 151 10.29 -10.61 22.68
N ASP A 152 10.35 -11.77 23.31
CA ASP A 152 11.14 -12.11 24.49
C ASP A 152 12.65 -12.29 24.21
N LYS A 153 13.08 -12.23 22.94
CA LYS A 153 14.50 -12.28 22.54
C LYS A 153 15.08 -10.91 22.17
N ILE A 154 14.37 -9.83 22.43
CA ILE A 154 14.77 -8.47 22.09
C ILE A 154 15.17 -7.75 23.38
N ARG A 155 16.47 -7.80 23.73
CA ARG A 155 17.11 -6.86 24.67
C ARG A 155 17.76 -5.72 23.90
#